data_AF-E9HEQ3-F1
#
_entry.id   AF-E9HEQ3-F1
#
_cell.length_a   1.000
_cell.length_b   1.000
_cell.length_c   1.000
_cell.angle_alpha   90.00
_cell.angle_beta   90.00
_cell.angle_gamma   90.00
#
_symmetry.space_group_name_H-M   'P 1'
#
loop_
_entity.id
_entity.type
_entity.pdbx_description
1 polymer ?
#
loop_
_entity_poly.entity_id
_entity_poly.type
_entity_poly.pdbx_seq_one_letter_code
_entity_poly.pdbx_strand_id
1 'polypeptide(L)'
;MSVGSSVPRLHLREDDVVRLVLEFICSRQFHISQLSLERETGVINGIYSDDVLFLRQLILDGQWDDVTEFIQPLEAIATFDAHTFHYLILRQKYIELLCIKSEAGLIANVDAAVEEVVKVLSDLEKLCPSREVYNHLCLLLTLPKLIDHADYHDWNPSSARVRCFQDIYPLVEKFLPYEKPAKDRHALQEATNDRLIHLLIKGLLYESCVEFCQRRALSGSVKERSPPQLRFGSLLSSSKKFHDSDLSLLSWLQSIPAQTFAHPFEQRTLDVDVERLDKPSLETSWTEHMLVTPIKPKLFPYSAMPFGRPRSVDLMSRSLNPSLDGLPFGSGTMWRSSLASFHLTGKKSMTTSV
;
A
#
# COMPACT_ATOMS: atom_id res chain seq x y z
N MET A 1 21.07 -32.94 -38.81
CA MET A 1 20.69 -31.53 -38.58
C MET A 1 19.96 -31.47 -37.25
N SER A 2 20.68 -31.10 -36.18
CA SER A 2 20.10 -30.99 -34.83
C SER A 2 19.34 -29.68 -34.74
N VAL A 3 18.01 -29.76 -34.63
CA VAL A 3 17.18 -28.60 -34.28
C VAL A 3 17.43 -28.36 -32.80
N GLY A 4 18.33 -27.44 -32.49
CA GLY A 4 18.52 -26.94 -31.13
C GLY A 4 17.24 -26.25 -30.70
N SER A 5 16.34 -27.00 -30.04
CA SER A 5 15.19 -26.41 -29.36
C SER A 5 15.73 -25.55 -28.22
N SER A 6 15.72 -24.24 -28.38
CA SER A 6 15.95 -23.32 -27.25
C SER A 6 14.91 -23.64 -26.19
N VAL A 7 15.35 -24.18 -25.05
CA VAL A 7 14.48 -24.41 -23.90
C VAL A 7 13.91 -23.05 -23.49
N PRO A 8 12.58 -22.89 -23.37
CA PRO A 8 12.00 -21.65 -22.92
C PRO A 8 12.54 -21.33 -21.52
N ARG A 9 13.03 -20.11 -21.32
CA ARG A 9 13.54 -19.63 -20.03
C ARG A 9 12.52 -18.66 -19.45
N LEU A 10 12.07 -18.90 -18.22
CA LEU A 10 11.16 -18.00 -17.52
C LEU A 10 11.99 -17.09 -16.62
N HIS A 11 11.87 -15.77 -16.81
CA HIS A 11 12.44 -14.77 -15.91
C HIS A 11 11.36 -14.29 -14.96
N LEU A 12 11.58 -14.41 -13.66
CA LEU A 12 10.68 -13.93 -12.61
C LEU A 12 11.44 -13.00 -11.68
N ARG A 13 10.90 -11.80 -11.46
CA ARG A 13 11.49 -10.83 -10.54
C ARG A 13 10.67 -10.74 -9.27
N GLU A 14 11.32 -10.71 -8.11
CA GLU A 14 10.61 -10.60 -6.84
C GLU A 14 9.92 -9.24 -6.67
N ASP A 15 10.41 -8.17 -7.30
CA ASP A 15 9.72 -6.87 -7.28
C ASP A 15 8.36 -6.91 -8.01
N ASP A 16 8.21 -7.74 -9.05
CA ASP A 16 6.91 -7.99 -9.69
C ASP A 16 5.93 -8.68 -8.74
N VAL A 17 6.43 -9.62 -7.92
CA VAL A 17 5.60 -10.26 -6.87
C VAL A 17 5.14 -9.23 -5.85
N VAL A 18 6.02 -8.32 -5.42
CA VAL A 18 5.65 -7.24 -4.51
C VAL A 18 4.62 -6.30 -5.15
N ARG A 19 4.76 -5.93 -6.42
CA ARG A 19 3.75 -5.12 -7.15
C ARG A 19 2.38 -5.81 -7.19
N LEU A 20 2.35 -7.12 -7.45
CA LEU A 20 1.11 -7.92 -7.42
C LEU A 20 0.43 -7.90 -6.05
N VAL A 21 1.22 -7.99 -4.97
CA VAL A 21 0.72 -7.90 -3.59
C VAL A 21 0.21 -6.49 -3.28
N LEU A 22 0.95 -5.45 -3.69
CA LEU A 22 0.56 -4.05 -3.50
C LEU A 22 -0.76 -3.72 -4.23
N GLU A 23 -0.95 -4.23 -5.45
CA GLU A 23 -2.21 -4.10 -6.19
C GLU A 23 -3.38 -4.74 -5.42
N PHE A 24 -3.21 -5.97 -4.94
CA PHE A 24 -4.22 -6.69 -4.16
C PHE A 24 -4.59 -5.94 -2.87
N ILE A 25 -3.60 -5.40 -2.16
CA ILE A 25 -3.80 -4.65 -0.90
C ILE A 25 -4.48 -3.30 -1.18
N CYS A 26 -4.05 -2.59 -2.21
CA CYS A 26 -4.57 -1.27 -2.58
C CYS A 26 -6.02 -1.36 -3.05
N SER A 27 -6.38 -2.35 -3.89
CA SER A 27 -7.75 -2.53 -4.38
C SER A 27 -8.76 -2.84 -3.26
N ARG A 28 -8.28 -3.32 -2.11
CA ARG A 28 -9.06 -3.60 -0.89
C ARG A 28 -8.95 -2.52 0.17
N GLN A 29 -8.28 -1.41 -0.14
CA GLN A 29 -8.09 -0.25 0.73
C GLN A 29 -7.35 -0.57 2.04
N PHE A 30 -6.47 -1.58 2.02
CA PHE A 30 -5.61 -1.92 3.15
C PHE A 30 -4.35 -1.04 3.19
N HIS A 31 -4.55 0.28 3.14
CA HIS A 31 -3.49 1.26 2.89
C HIS A 31 -2.41 1.30 3.97
N ILE A 32 -2.71 0.93 5.21
CA ILE A 32 -1.69 0.80 6.25
C ILE A 32 -0.65 -0.26 5.84
N SER A 33 -1.10 -1.47 5.51
CA SER A 33 -0.22 -2.56 5.08
C SER A 33 0.48 -2.24 3.76
N GLN A 34 -0.20 -1.53 2.86
CA GLN A 34 0.39 -1.05 1.61
C GLN A 34 1.62 -0.18 1.90
N LEU A 35 1.44 0.89 2.69
CA LEU A 35 2.52 1.84 2.99
C LEU A 35 3.65 1.20 3.78
N SER A 36 3.35 0.27 4.70
CA SER A 36 4.39 -0.51 5.39
C SER A 36 5.22 -1.33 4.41
N LEU A 37 4.58 -2.02 3.47
CA LEU A 37 5.27 -2.85 2.48
C LEU A 37 6.11 -2.01 1.51
N GLU A 38 5.58 -0.87 1.05
CA GLU A 38 6.32 0.08 0.21
C GLU A 38 7.56 0.63 0.93
N ARG A 39 7.43 1.03 2.21
CA ARG A 39 8.56 1.52 3.02
C ARG A 39 9.61 0.44 3.28
N GLU A 40 9.18 -0.80 3.51
CA GLU A 40 10.09 -1.92 3.80
C GLU A 40 10.83 -2.41 2.55
N THR A 41 10.17 -2.39 1.40
CA THR A 41 10.72 -2.98 0.15
C THR A 41 11.29 -1.94 -0.80
N GLY A 42 10.89 -0.66 -0.68
CA GLY A 42 11.18 0.38 -1.66
C GLY A 42 10.43 0.20 -2.99
N VAL A 43 9.56 -0.81 -3.11
CA VAL A 43 8.82 -1.09 -4.33
C VAL A 43 7.47 -0.39 -4.27
N ILE A 44 7.13 0.35 -5.32
CA ILE A 44 5.84 1.00 -5.50
C ILE A 44 5.16 0.41 -6.74
N ASN A 45 3.86 0.14 -6.64
CA ASN A 45 3.05 -0.26 -7.78
C ASN A 45 2.49 0.97 -8.50
N GLY A 46 3.24 1.50 -9.46
CA GLY A 46 2.83 2.62 -10.31
C GLY A 46 4.00 3.18 -11.10
N ILE A 47 3.69 3.88 -12.20
CA ILE A 47 4.70 4.47 -13.08
C ILE A 47 4.75 5.98 -12.82
N TYR A 48 5.58 6.37 -11.87
CA TYR A 48 5.71 7.75 -11.41
C TYR A 48 7.11 8.30 -11.69
N SER A 49 7.20 9.60 -12.00
CA SER A 49 8.46 10.33 -12.03
C SER A 49 9.00 10.54 -10.62
N ASP A 50 10.30 10.82 -10.48
CA ASP A 50 10.91 11.10 -9.17
C ASP A 50 10.22 12.29 -8.48
N ASP A 51 9.84 13.32 -9.22
CA ASP A 51 9.09 14.48 -8.70
C ASP A 51 7.69 14.09 -8.19
N VAL A 52 6.98 13.21 -8.91
CA VAL A 52 5.68 12.70 -8.45
C VAL A 52 5.85 11.82 -7.21
N LEU A 53 6.90 10.99 -7.16
CA LEU A 53 7.21 10.16 -6.00
C LEU A 53 7.55 11.02 -4.78
N PHE A 54 8.27 12.12 -4.97
CA PHE A 54 8.57 13.08 -3.92
C PHE A 54 7.31 13.77 -3.40
N LEU A 55 6.46 14.30 -4.29
CA LEU A 55 5.16 14.87 -3.92
C LEU A 55 4.28 13.86 -3.17
N ARG A 56 4.22 12.62 -3.68
CA ARG A 56 3.52 11.51 -3.02
C ARG A 56 4.03 11.31 -1.60
N GLN A 57 5.35 11.32 -1.40
CA GLN A 57 5.95 11.13 -0.09
C GLN A 57 5.54 12.26 0.88
N LEU A 58 5.61 13.52 0.44
CA LEU A 58 5.19 14.66 1.26
C LEU A 58 3.71 14.54 1.69
N ILE A 59 2.81 14.15 0.78
CA ILE A 59 1.39 13.93 1.07
C ILE A 59 1.20 12.76 2.05
N LEU A 60 1.90 11.64 1.84
CA LEU A 60 1.78 10.46 2.69
C LEU A 60 2.34 10.68 4.10
N ASP A 61 3.36 11.52 4.23
CA ASP A 61 3.90 11.95 5.52
C ASP A 61 3.09 13.07 6.16
N GLY A 62 2.17 13.70 5.41
CA GLY A 62 1.28 14.75 5.90
C GLY A 62 2.02 16.07 6.12
N GLN A 63 3.04 16.33 5.31
CA GLN A 63 3.81 17.56 5.30
C GLN A 63 3.11 18.59 4.41
N TRP A 64 1.91 18.99 4.81
CA TRP A 64 1.00 19.79 3.98
C TRP A 64 1.59 21.14 3.53
N ASP A 65 2.39 21.77 4.38
CA ASP A 65 3.04 23.04 4.06
C ASP A 65 4.15 22.84 3.01
N ASP A 66 4.97 21.79 3.16
CA ASP A 66 6.01 21.42 2.18
C ASP A 66 5.40 21.04 0.81
N VAL A 67 4.22 20.41 0.79
CA VAL A 67 3.47 20.14 -0.45
C VAL A 67 3.11 21.43 -1.18
N THR A 68 2.68 22.45 -0.41
CA THR A 68 2.29 23.76 -0.94
C THR A 68 3.51 24.50 -1.50
N GLU A 69 4.66 24.42 -0.83
CA GLU A 69 5.91 24.99 -1.32
C GLU A 69 6.41 24.27 -2.58
N PHE A 70 6.36 22.93 -2.60
CA PHE A 70 6.83 22.13 -3.72
C PHE A 70 6.06 22.43 -5.02
N ILE A 71 4.74 22.66 -4.94
CA ILE A 71 3.91 22.89 -6.12
C ILE A 71 3.98 24.31 -6.65
N GLN A 72 4.45 25.26 -5.84
CA GLN A 72 4.45 26.69 -6.14
C GLN A 72 5.02 27.04 -7.54
N PRO A 73 6.11 26.39 -8.04
CA PRO A 73 6.60 26.65 -9.39
C PRO A 73 5.59 26.34 -10.51
N LEU A 74 4.66 25.40 -10.30
CA LEU A 74 3.64 25.03 -11.29
C LEU A 74 2.49 26.04 -11.37
N GLU A 75 2.30 26.88 -10.35
CA GLU A 75 1.25 27.90 -10.32
C GLU A 75 1.45 29.00 -11.38
N ALA A 76 2.68 29.20 -11.83
CA ALA A 76 2.99 30.10 -12.94
C ALA A 76 2.42 29.61 -14.28
N ILE A 77 2.01 28.33 -14.37
CA ILE A 77 1.52 27.71 -15.60
C ILE A 77 -0.01 27.86 -15.67
N ALA A 78 -0.48 28.64 -16.65
CA ALA A 78 -1.91 28.99 -16.78
C ALA A 78 -2.88 27.80 -16.93
N THR A 79 -2.40 26.62 -17.34
CA THR A 79 -3.21 25.40 -17.50
C THR A 79 -3.22 24.50 -16.26
N PHE A 80 -2.50 24.88 -15.20
CA PHE A 80 -2.49 24.20 -13.92
C PHE A 80 -3.64 24.71 -13.07
N ASP A 81 -4.47 23.79 -12.57
CA ASP A 81 -5.58 24.11 -11.68
C ASP A 81 -5.09 24.18 -10.23
N ALA A 82 -4.40 25.27 -9.92
CA ALA A 82 -3.88 25.54 -8.57
C ALA A 82 -5.00 25.63 -7.53
N HIS A 83 -6.18 26.13 -7.91
CA HIS A 83 -7.31 26.29 -7.01
C HIS A 83 -7.80 24.93 -6.49
N THR A 84 -8.05 23.97 -7.39
CA THR A 84 -8.48 22.62 -7.00
C THR A 84 -7.38 21.89 -6.23
N PHE A 85 -6.11 22.05 -6.63
CA PHE A 85 -4.98 21.46 -5.91
C PHE A 85 -4.94 21.91 -4.43
N HIS A 86 -4.96 23.23 -4.19
CA HIS A 86 -4.91 23.80 -2.85
C HIS A 86 -6.13 23.42 -2.02
N TYR A 87 -7.32 23.41 -2.63
CA TYR A 87 -8.53 22.96 -1.96
C TYR A 87 -8.39 21.52 -1.43
N LEU A 88 -7.90 20.59 -2.25
CA LEU A 88 -7.74 19.18 -1.86
C LEU A 88 -6.73 19.01 -0.71
N ILE A 89 -5.60 19.71 -0.78
CA ILE A 89 -4.56 19.68 0.26
C ILE A 89 -5.05 20.28 1.57
N LEU A 90 -5.61 21.49 1.54
CA LEU A 90 -6.12 22.17 2.74
C LEU A 90 -7.28 21.41 3.36
N ARG A 91 -8.14 20.79 2.54
CA ARG A 91 -9.25 19.95 3.03
C ARG A 91 -8.70 18.77 3.83
N GLN A 92 -7.68 18.08 3.31
CA GLN A 92 -7.10 16.95 4.02
C GLN A 92 -6.37 17.37 5.30
N LYS A 93 -5.62 18.49 5.26
CA LYS A 93 -5.01 19.12 6.44
C LYS A 93 -6.06 19.42 7.52
N TYR A 94 -7.19 20.01 7.13
CA TYR A 94 -8.30 20.33 8.04
C TYR A 94 -8.87 19.09 8.74
N ILE A 95 -9.16 18.03 7.98
CA ILE A 95 -9.72 16.79 8.54
C ILE A 95 -8.76 16.14 9.56
N GLU A 96 -7.45 16.13 9.28
CA GLU A 96 -6.45 15.62 10.23
C GLU A 96 -6.37 16.48 11.50
N LEU A 97 -6.42 17.80 11.36
CA LEU A 97 -6.45 18.72 12.50
C LEU A 97 -7.70 18.51 13.38
N LEU A 98 -8.86 18.17 12.80
CA LEU A 98 -10.06 17.82 13.57
C LEU A 98 -9.85 16.56 14.41
N CYS A 99 -9.18 15.54 13.88
CA CYS A 99 -8.83 14.34 14.64
C CYS A 99 -7.88 14.67 15.79
N ILE A 100 -6.83 15.45 15.50
CA ILE A 100 -5.88 15.91 16.51
C ILE A 100 -6.61 16.68 17.60
N LYS A 101 -7.50 17.62 17.27
CA LYS A 101 -8.31 18.38 18.24
C LYS A 101 -9.17 17.46 19.13
N SER A 102 -9.85 16.49 18.54
CA SER A 102 -10.71 15.54 19.25
C SER A 102 -9.92 14.69 20.26
N GLU A 103 -8.71 14.27 19.89
CA GLU A 103 -7.81 13.47 20.74
C GLU A 103 -6.98 14.34 21.71
N ALA A 104 -6.69 15.58 21.35
CA ALA A 104 -5.90 16.55 22.12
C ALA A 104 -6.63 17.10 23.35
N GLY A 105 -7.93 16.85 23.51
CA GLY A 105 -8.66 17.15 24.75
C GLY A 105 -8.04 16.53 26.02
N LEU A 106 -7.03 15.67 25.86
CA LEU A 106 -6.25 15.02 26.92
C LEU A 106 -4.84 15.64 27.14
N ILE A 107 -4.40 16.64 26.36
CA ILE A 107 -3.01 17.16 26.36
C ILE A 107 -3.00 18.70 26.39
N ALA A 108 -2.05 19.27 27.13
CA ALA A 108 -1.95 20.68 27.55
C ALA A 108 -1.73 21.76 26.46
N ASN A 109 -2.17 21.56 25.21
CA ASN A 109 -1.99 22.57 24.14
C ASN A 109 -3.16 22.65 23.14
N VAL A 110 -4.39 22.55 23.66
CA VAL A 110 -5.63 22.59 22.86
C VAL A 110 -5.80 23.92 22.14
N ASP A 111 -5.43 25.05 22.78
CA ASP A 111 -5.67 26.39 22.25
C ASP A 111 -4.94 26.64 20.91
N ALA A 112 -3.66 26.26 20.82
CA ALA A 112 -2.89 26.39 19.59
C ALA A 112 -3.43 25.51 18.45
N ALA A 113 -3.91 24.30 18.77
CA ALA A 113 -4.52 23.43 17.77
C ALA A 113 -5.86 23.98 17.27
N VAL A 114 -6.65 24.61 18.16
CA VAL A 114 -7.91 25.25 17.79
C VAL A 114 -7.67 26.47 16.89
N GLU A 115 -6.68 27.31 17.21
CA GLU A 115 -6.30 28.45 16.36
C GLU A 115 -5.93 28.02 14.94
N GLU A 116 -5.11 26.97 14.80
CA GLU A 116 -4.72 26.46 13.48
C GLU A 116 -5.92 25.86 12.71
N VAL A 117 -6.82 25.15 13.39
CA VAL A 117 -8.07 24.64 12.76
C VAL A 117 -8.91 25.78 12.21
N VAL A 118 -9.10 26.86 12.97
CA VAL A 118 -9.90 28.02 12.55
C VAL A 118 -9.24 28.74 11.37
N LYS A 119 -7.92 28.89 11.40
CA LYS A 119 -7.16 29.49 10.30
C LYS A 119 -7.32 28.69 9.01
N VAL A 120 -7.10 27.38 9.05
CA VAL A 120 -7.26 26.50 7.87
C VAL A 120 -8.70 26.52 7.36
N LEU A 121 -9.70 26.55 8.25
CA LEU A 121 -11.10 26.65 7.85
C LEU A 121 -11.40 27.97 7.12
N SER A 122 -10.84 29.10 7.56
CA SER A 122 -10.98 30.39 6.90
C SER A 122 -10.33 30.42 5.51
N ASP A 123 -9.18 29.75 5.35
CA ASP A 123 -8.54 29.63 4.04
C ASP A 123 -9.33 28.70 3.10
N LEU A 124 -9.95 27.65 3.63
CA LEU A 124 -10.85 26.78 2.86
C LEU A 124 -12.10 27.50 2.37
N GLU A 125 -12.63 28.48 3.10
CA GLU A 125 -13.79 29.28 2.66
C GLU A 125 -13.55 29.93 1.29
N LYS A 126 -12.32 30.38 1.05
CA LYS A 126 -11.90 31.06 -0.19
C LYS A 126 -11.77 30.09 -1.38
N LEU A 127 -11.58 28.80 -1.10
CA LEU A 127 -11.27 27.76 -2.09
C LEU A 127 -12.42 26.76 -2.28
N CYS A 128 -13.49 26.86 -1.49
CA CYS A 128 -14.60 25.91 -1.58
C CYS A 128 -15.34 26.05 -2.92
N PRO A 129 -15.68 24.93 -3.59
CA PRO A 129 -16.41 24.96 -4.85
C PRO A 129 -17.86 25.43 -4.67
N SER A 130 -18.44 25.28 -3.48
CA SER A 130 -19.79 25.76 -3.17
C SER A 130 -19.96 26.09 -1.68
N ARG A 131 -21.00 26.86 -1.36
CA ARG A 131 -21.33 27.24 0.02
C ARG A 131 -21.78 26.03 0.86
N GLU A 132 -22.44 25.06 0.23
CA GLU A 132 -22.88 23.82 0.87
C GLU A 132 -21.69 23.00 1.35
N VAL A 133 -20.62 22.93 0.55
CA VAL A 133 -19.37 22.25 0.92
C VAL A 133 -18.72 22.93 2.12
N TYR A 134 -18.66 24.26 2.13
CA TYR A 134 -18.13 25.00 3.28
C TYR A 134 -18.96 24.79 4.55
N ASN A 135 -20.30 24.88 4.45
CA ASN A 135 -21.20 24.62 5.57
C ASN A 135 -21.02 23.20 6.14
N HIS A 136 -20.79 22.22 5.27
CA HIS A 136 -20.48 20.85 5.68
C HIS A 136 -19.16 20.78 6.47
N LEU A 137 -18.10 21.48 6.04
CA LEU A 137 -16.84 21.55 6.79
C LEU A 137 -17.05 22.18 8.17
N CYS A 138 -17.86 23.24 8.28
CA CYS A 138 -18.22 23.85 9.56
C CYS A 138 -18.99 22.87 10.47
N LEU A 139 -19.87 22.03 9.91
CA LEU A 139 -20.59 21.01 10.67
C LEU A 139 -19.61 20.00 11.30
N LEU A 140 -18.58 19.57 10.56
CA LEU A 140 -17.59 18.62 11.09
C LEU A 140 -16.85 19.16 12.33
N LEU A 141 -16.68 20.48 12.46
CA LEU A 141 -16.08 21.11 13.64
C LEU A 141 -16.88 20.89 14.93
N THR A 142 -18.19 20.66 14.80
CA THR A 142 -19.13 20.48 15.91
C THR A 142 -19.17 19.05 16.43
N LEU A 143 -18.62 18.09 15.68
CA LEU A 143 -18.65 16.68 16.04
C LEU A 143 -17.66 16.37 17.18
N PRO A 144 -18.03 15.54 18.16
CA PRO A 144 -17.12 15.12 19.22
C PRO A 144 -16.05 14.17 18.68
N LYS A 145 -16.40 13.28 17.74
CA LYS A 145 -15.48 12.40 17.02
C LYS A 145 -15.82 12.41 15.53
N LEU A 146 -14.77 12.41 14.69
CA LEU A 146 -14.93 12.40 13.24
C LEU A 146 -15.70 11.16 12.76
N ILE A 147 -15.47 10.00 13.39
CA ILE A 147 -16.07 8.72 13.02
C ILE A 147 -17.61 8.67 13.20
N ASP A 148 -18.18 9.62 13.94
CA ASP A 148 -19.63 9.70 14.14
C ASP A 148 -20.35 10.18 12.86
N HIS A 149 -19.61 10.75 11.91
CA HIS A 149 -20.13 11.13 10.60
C HIS A 149 -20.10 9.97 9.61
N ALA A 150 -21.19 9.77 8.86
CA ALA A 150 -21.33 8.67 7.90
C ALA A 150 -20.17 8.61 6.88
N ASP A 151 -19.78 9.76 6.31
CA ASP A 151 -18.68 9.84 5.33
C ASP A 151 -17.30 9.50 5.89
N TYR A 152 -17.14 9.50 7.22
CA TYR A 152 -15.85 9.31 7.90
C TYR A 152 -15.83 8.07 8.82
N HIS A 153 -16.83 7.21 8.76
CA HIS A 153 -16.95 6.01 9.60
C HIS A 153 -15.72 5.06 9.51
N ASP A 154 -15.15 4.89 8.31
CA ASP A 154 -13.97 4.05 8.08
C ASP A 154 -12.71 4.88 7.79
N TRP A 155 -12.74 6.17 8.16
CA TRP A 155 -11.64 7.08 7.92
C TRP A 155 -10.42 6.70 8.76
N ASN A 156 -9.24 6.81 8.14
CA ASN A 156 -7.95 6.77 8.82
C ASN A 156 -6.94 7.61 8.02
N PRO A 157 -5.90 8.17 8.66
CA PRO A 157 -4.93 9.03 7.99
C PRO A 157 -4.27 8.37 6.78
N SER A 158 -3.85 7.10 6.90
CA SER A 158 -3.19 6.39 5.80
C SER A 158 -4.04 6.29 4.54
N SER A 159 -5.31 5.90 4.69
CA SER A 159 -6.24 5.77 3.56
C SER A 159 -6.62 7.13 2.98
N ALA A 160 -6.80 8.12 3.84
CA ALA A 160 -7.17 9.47 3.42
C ALA A 160 -6.03 10.16 2.64
N ARG A 161 -4.78 10.01 3.09
CA ARG A 161 -3.59 10.52 2.38
C ARG A 161 -3.35 9.83 1.04
N VAL A 162 -3.54 8.50 0.96
CA VAL A 162 -3.46 7.78 -0.33
C VAL A 162 -4.53 8.27 -1.30
N ARG A 163 -5.78 8.45 -0.85
CA ARG A 163 -6.87 9.00 -1.69
C ARG A 163 -6.57 10.44 -2.11
N CYS A 164 -6.04 11.27 -1.20
CA CYS A 164 -5.63 12.63 -1.51
C CYS A 164 -4.60 12.66 -2.65
N PHE A 165 -3.58 11.79 -2.61
CA PHE A 165 -2.65 11.65 -3.72
C PHE A 165 -3.32 11.18 -5.02
N GLN A 166 -4.26 10.23 -4.96
CA GLN A 166 -5.01 9.75 -6.14
C GLN A 166 -5.84 10.87 -6.80
N ASP A 167 -6.43 11.76 -6.00
CA ASP A 167 -7.19 12.91 -6.50
C ASP A 167 -6.28 14.00 -7.10
N ILE A 168 -5.07 14.16 -6.54
CA ILE A 168 -4.11 15.17 -6.97
C ILE A 168 -3.31 14.74 -8.19
N TYR A 169 -2.97 13.45 -8.31
CA TYR A 169 -2.09 12.94 -9.36
C TYR A 169 -2.52 13.36 -10.79
N PRO A 170 -3.80 13.27 -11.20
CA PRO A 170 -4.26 13.74 -12.52
C PRO A 170 -4.06 15.24 -12.77
N LEU A 171 -3.97 16.06 -11.72
CA LEU A 171 -3.75 17.51 -11.84
C LEU A 171 -2.28 17.83 -12.16
N VAL A 172 -1.35 16.98 -11.69
CA VAL A 172 0.10 17.25 -11.73
C VAL A 172 0.86 16.39 -12.75
N GLU A 173 0.33 15.23 -13.16
CA GLU A 173 1.05 14.25 -14.00
C GLU A 173 1.58 14.86 -15.31
N LYS A 174 0.83 15.78 -15.92
CA LYS A 174 1.19 16.44 -17.18
C LYS A 174 2.33 17.46 -17.03
N PHE A 175 2.60 17.90 -15.80
CA PHE A 175 3.62 18.90 -15.48
C PHE A 175 4.88 18.28 -14.87
N LEU A 176 4.79 17.05 -14.36
CA LEU A 176 5.89 16.30 -13.73
C LEU A 176 6.21 15.03 -14.54
N PRO A 177 6.72 15.18 -15.79
CA PRO A 177 6.85 14.08 -16.73
C PRO A 177 7.87 13.02 -16.27
N TYR A 178 7.61 11.77 -16.66
CA TYR A 178 8.52 10.65 -16.41
C TYR A 178 9.76 10.70 -17.33
N GLU A 179 10.94 10.84 -16.75
CA GLU A 179 12.21 10.67 -17.47
C GLU A 179 12.48 9.17 -17.67
N LYS A 180 12.23 8.63 -18.87
CA LYS A 180 12.51 7.21 -19.16
C LYS A 180 14.03 6.94 -19.19
N PRO A 181 14.60 6.10 -18.31
CA PRO A 181 15.92 5.55 -18.56
C PRO A 181 15.83 4.62 -19.78
N ALA A 182 16.68 4.88 -20.79
CA ALA A 182 16.58 4.30 -22.13
C ALA A 182 16.74 2.76 -22.24
N LYS A 183 16.93 2.04 -21.12
CA LYS A 183 17.37 0.64 -21.12
C LYS A 183 16.34 -0.42 -20.73
N ASP A 184 15.20 -0.06 -20.14
CA ASP A 184 14.29 -1.08 -19.61
C ASP A 184 12.82 -0.85 -20.01
N ARG A 185 12.47 -1.31 -21.21
CA ARG A 185 11.07 -1.36 -21.66
C ARG A 185 10.25 -2.45 -20.96
N HIS A 186 10.90 -3.41 -20.30
CA HIS A 186 10.26 -4.49 -19.56
C HIS A 186 10.10 -4.21 -18.05
N ALA A 187 10.81 -3.22 -17.48
CA ALA A 187 10.75 -2.92 -16.04
C ALA A 187 9.59 -1.99 -15.61
N LEU A 188 8.85 -1.43 -16.58
CA LEU A 188 7.77 -0.46 -16.34
C LEU A 188 6.40 -1.12 -16.49
N GLN A 189 6.16 -2.17 -15.72
CA GLN A 189 4.83 -2.77 -15.60
C GLN A 189 4.30 -2.57 -14.20
N GLU A 190 3.10 -1.97 -14.13
CA GLU A 190 2.28 -1.96 -12.93
C GLU A 190 1.35 -3.17 -12.94
N ALA A 191 1.13 -3.73 -11.76
CA ALA A 191 0.10 -4.72 -11.56
C ALA A 191 -1.27 -4.02 -11.53
N THR A 192 -2.23 -4.57 -12.27
CA THR A 192 -3.62 -4.11 -12.34
C THR A 192 -4.59 -5.28 -12.45
N ASN A 193 -5.87 -5.05 -12.16
CA ASN A 193 -6.97 -5.97 -12.39
C ASN A 193 -6.86 -7.30 -11.62
N ASP A 194 -6.60 -7.25 -10.31
CA ASP A 194 -6.53 -8.41 -9.41
C ASP A 194 -5.61 -9.52 -9.97
N ARG A 195 -4.48 -9.12 -10.58
CA ARG A 195 -3.59 -10.03 -11.31
C ARG A 195 -3.06 -11.15 -10.41
N LEU A 196 -2.80 -10.86 -9.14
CA LEU A 196 -2.42 -11.87 -8.15
C LEU A 196 -3.47 -12.98 -8.03
N ILE A 197 -4.74 -12.60 -7.88
CA ILE A 197 -5.85 -13.53 -7.75
C ILE A 197 -5.99 -14.37 -9.02
N HIS A 198 -5.91 -13.72 -10.20
CA HIS A 198 -5.98 -14.42 -11.47
C HIS A 198 -4.86 -15.47 -11.63
N LEU A 199 -3.64 -15.16 -11.20
CA LEU A 199 -2.52 -16.11 -11.22
C LEU A 199 -2.74 -17.26 -10.24
N LEU A 200 -3.23 -16.98 -9.03
CA LEU A 200 -3.56 -18.01 -8.03
C LEU A 200 -4.66 -18.96 -8.53
N ILE A 201 -5.74 -18.43 -9.12
CA ILE A 201 -6.81 -19.24 -9.71
C ILE A 201 -6.27 -20.12 -10.83
N LYS A 202 -5.48 -19.56 -11.75
CA LYS A 202 -4.86 -20.32 -12.84
C LYS A 202 -3.91 -21.40 -12.32
N GLY A 203 -3.12 -21.11 -11.28
CA GLY A 203 -2.24 -22.07 -10.62
C GLY A 203 -3.02 -23.24 -10.02
N LEU A 204 -4.07 -22.96 -9.26
CA LEU A 204 -4.95 -23.98 -8.68
C LEU A 204 -5.61 -24.88 -9.74
N LEU A 205 -6.10 -24.28 -10.83
CA LEU A 205 -6.68 -25.03 -11.94
C LEU A 205 -5.64 -25.91 -12.63
N TYR A 206 -4.44 -25.40 -12.86
CA TYR A 206 -3.34 -26.15 -13.45
C TYR A 206 -2.94 -27.35 -12.58
N GLU A 207 -2.72 -27.16 -11.28
CA GLU A 207 -2.42 -28.24 -10.34
C GLU A 207 -3.51 -29.33 -10.35
N SER A 208 -4.78 -28.90 -10.36
CA SER A 208 -5.92 -29.81 -10.42
C SER A 208 -5.98 -30.59 -11.74
N CYS A 209 -5.62 -29.96 -12.88
CA CYS A 209 -5.50 -30.61 -14.18
C CYS A 209 -4.38 -31.65 -14.20
N VAL A 210 -3.20 -31.32 -13.66
CA VAL A 210 -2.06 -32.24 -13.56
C VAL A 210 -2.44 -33.46 -12.71
N GLU A 211 -3.05 -33.23 -11.55
CA GLU A 211 -3.50 -34.31 -10.67
C GLU A 211 -4.58 -35.17 -11.34
N PHE A 212 -5.54 -34.57 -12.04
CA PHE A 212 -6.54 -35.28 -12.83
C PHE A 212 -5.87 -36.20 -13.88
N CYS A 213 -4.88 -35.70 -14.62
CA CYS A 213 -4.19 -36.49 -15.63
C CYS A 213 -3.36 -37.63 -15.02
N GLN A 214 -2.68 -37.39 -13.89
CA GLN A 214 -1.93 -38.42 -13.16
C GLN A 214 -2.86 -39.52 -12.64
N ARG A 215 -3.98 -39.15 -12.00
CA ARG A 215 -5.00 -40.12 -11.57
C ARG A 215 -5.52 -40.95 -12.75
N ARG A 216 -5.77 -40.31 -13.89
CA ARG A 216 -6.26 -40.99 -15.11
C ARG A 216 -5.22 -41.94 -15.72
N ALA A 217 -3.94 -41.58 -15.69
CA ALA A 217 -2.84 -42.46 -16.12
C ALA A 217 -2.68 -43.69 -15.22
N LEU A 218 -2.81 -43.53 -13.89
CA LEU A 218 -2.69 -44.63 -12.92
C LEU A 218 -3.94 -45.52 -12.87
N SER A 219 -5.15 -44.94 -13.03
CA SER A 219 -6.44 -45.66 -13.00
C SER A 219 -6.73 -46.49 -14.27
N GLY A 220 -5.90 -46.40 -15.31
CA GLY A 220 -5.88 -47.38 -16.40
C GLY A 220 -5.68 -48.84 -15.94
N SER A 221 -5.29 -49.05 -14.68
CA SER A 221 -5.13 -50.37 -14.04
C SER A 221 -6.31 -50.83 -13.16
N VAL A 222 -7.24 -49.96 -12.77
CA VAL A 222 -8.35 -50.30 -11.85
C VAL A 222 -9.66 -49.71 -12.35
N LYS A 223 -10.66 -50.58 -12.58
CA LYS A 223 -12.01 -50.22 -13.04
C LYS A 223 -12.78 -49.40 -11.98
N GLU A 224 -12.50 -48.12 -11.85
CA GLU A 224 -13.33 -47.22 -11.03
C GLU A 224 -14.59 -46.77 -11.81
N ARG A 225 -15.75 -46.91 -11.17
CA ARG A 225 -17.10 -46.68 -11.74
C ARG A 225 -17.59 -45.23 -11.64
N SER A 226 -16.76 -44.29 -11.22
CA SER A 226 -17.13 -42.87 -11.09
C SER A 226 -16.10 -41.95 -11.73
N PRO A 227 -16.51 -40.92 -12.49
CA PRO A 227 -15.58 -39.94 -13.02
C PRO A 227 -14.84 -39.25 -11.87
N PRO A 228 -13.51 -39.12 -11.91
CA PRO A 228 -12.75 -38.47 -10.85
C PRO A 228 -13.21 -37.02 -10.71
N GLN A 229 -13.79 -36.68 -9.56
CA GLN A 229 -14.19 -35.32 -9.22
C GLN A 229 -12.96 -34.53 -8.76
N LEU A 230 -12.83 -33.30 -9.26
CA LEU A 230 -11.75 -32.39 -8.86
C LEU A 230 -11.93 -32.00 -7.39
N ARG A 231 -10.87 -32.14 -6.61
CA ARG A 231 -10.82 -31.68 -5.22
C ARG A 231 -9.79 -30.56 -5.14
N PHE A 232 -10.23 -29.37 -4.73
CA PHE A 232 -9.34 -28.24 -4.49
C PHE A 232 -8.84 -28.29 -3.03
N GLY A 233 -7.57 -27.94 -2.79
CA GLY A 233 -6.96 -27.99 -1.45
C GLY A 233 -7.55 -26.99 -0.44
N SER A 234 -7.60 -27.40 0.84
CA SER A 234 -8.34 -26.76 1.95
C SER A 234 -8.05 -25.26 2.20
N LEU A 235 -6.82 -24.77 2.01
CA LEU A 235 -6.46 -23.38 2.34
C LEU A 235 -7.04 -22.33 1.37
N LEU A 236 -7.41 -22.76 0.16
CA LEU A 236 -8.01 -21.92 -0.89
C LEU A 236 -9.39 -22.48 -1.37
N SER A 237 -9.90 -23.53 -0.71
CA SER A 237 -11.14 -24.24 -1.06
C SER A 237 -12.38 -23.78 -0.27
N SER A 238 -12.26 -22.78 0.61
CA SER A 238 -13.39 -22.31 1.42
C SER A 238 -14.32 -21.39 0.62
N SER A 239 -15.30 -22.01 -0.04
CA SER A 239 -16.67 -21.49 -0.19
C SER A 239 -16.83 -20.05 -0.70
N LYS A 240 -16.76 -19.88 -2.02
CA LYS A 240 -17.84 -19.31 -2.84
C LYS A 240 -17.51 -19.60 -4.29
N LYS A 241 -18.51 -20.02 -5.06
CA LYS A 241 -18.38 -20.35 -6.48
C LYS A 241 -17.80 -19.13 -7.22
N PHE A 242 -16.53 -19.18 -7.60
CA PHE A 242 -15.96 -18.27 -8.58
C PHE A 242 -16.55 -18.67 -9.94
N HIS A 243 -17.49 -17.87 -10.43
CA HIS A 243 -18.34 -18.25 -11.57
C HIS A 243 -17.70 -18.02 -12.96
N ASP A 244 -16.49 -17.46 -13.05
CA ASP A 244 -15.87 -17.08 -14.35
C ASP A 244 -14.50 -17.72 -14.63
N SER A 245 -14.14 -18.79 -13.93
CA SER A 245 -12.91 -19.52 -14.27
C SER A 245 -13.11 -20.32 -15.55
N ASP A 246 -12.34 -20.03 -16.60
CA ASP A 246 -12.37 -20.77 -17.86
C ASP A 246 -12.00 -22.25 -17.64
N LEU A 247 -13.01 -23.12 -17.68
CA LEU A 247 -12.87 -24.58 -17.55
C LEU A 247 -12.60 -25.26 -18.90
N SER A 248 -12.33 -24.50 -19.98
CA SER A 248 -12.06 -25.03 -21.31
C SER A 248 -10.96 -26.08 -21.31
N LEU A 249 -9.87 -25.84 -20.56
CA LEU A 249 -8.77 -26.79 -20.42
C LEU A 249 -9.24 -28.11 -19.79
N LEU A 250 -10.06 -28.04 -18.74
CA LEU A 250 -10.60 -29.23 -18.08
C LEU A 250 -11.59 -29.98 -18.97
N SER A 251 -12.46 -29.25 -19.67
CA SER A 251 -13.39 -29.82 -20.66
C SER A 251 -12.63 -30.53 -21.78
N TRP A 252 -11.56 -29.91 -22.29
CA TRP A 252 -10.68 -30.51 -23.27
C TRP A 252 -10.02 -31.77 -22.71
N LEU A 253 -9.41 -31.73 -21.52
CA LEU A 253 -8.79 -32.89 -20.88
C LEU A 253 -9.77 -34.06 -20.65
N GLN A 254 -11.03 -33.77 -20.32
CA GLN A 254 -12.08 -34.78 -20.18
C GLN A 254 -12.41 -35.45 -21.52
N SER A 255 -12.37 -34.69 -22.62
CA SER A 255 -12.65 -35.19 -23.97
C SER A 255 -11.55 -36.10 -24.56
N ILE A 256 -10.35 -36.13 -23.96
CA ILE A 256 -9.23 -36.96 -24.44
C ILE A 256 -9.51 -38.45 -24.13
N PRO A 257 -9.30 -39.37 -25.10
CA PRO A 257 -9.44 -40.81 -24.90
C PRO A 257 -8.52 -41.35 -23.81
N ALA A 258 -9.00 -42.30 -23.00
CA ALA A 258 -8.24 -42.88 -21.88
C ALA A 258 -6.90 -43.51 -22.31
N GLN A 259 -6.83 -44.06 -23.52
CA GLN A 259 -5.63 -44.68 -24.09
C GLN A 259 -4.46 -43.69 -24.23
N THR A 260 -4.76 -42.40 -24.41
CA THR A 260 -3.75 -41.33 -24.54
C THR A 260 -2.97 -41.13 -23.24
N PHE A 261 -3.57 -41.45 -22.09
CA PHE A 261 -2.94 -41.36 -20.77
C PHE A 261 -2.13 -42.60 -20.39
N ALA A 262 -2.06 -43.62 -21.27
CA ALA A 262 -1.28 -44.83 -21.02
C ALA A 262 0.23 -44.59 -21.05
N HIS A 263 0.67 -43.49 -21.68
CA HIS A 263 2.06 -43.06 -21.66
C HIS A 263 2.26 -42.06 -20.51
N PRO A 264 3.21 -42.30 -19.59
CA PRO A 264 3.49 -41.37 -18.50
C PRO A 264 3.99 -40.03 -19.04
N PHE A 265 3.70 -38.96 -18.31
CA PHE A 265 4.22 -37.63 -18.61
C PHE A 265 5.74 -37.63 -18.59
N GLU A 266 6.36 -37.09 -19.63
CA GLU A 266 7.79 -36.77 -19.63
C GLU A 266 8.00 -35.52 -18.75
N GLN A 267 8.66 -35.69 -17.61
CA GLN A 267 8.98 -34.57 -16.74
C GLN A 267 10.10 -33.74 -17.38
N ARG A 268 9.73 -32.61 -17.98
CA ARG A 268 10.68 -31.61 -18.46
C ARG A 268 10.81 -30.49 -17.44
N THR A 269 12.05 -30.15 -17.10
CA THR A 269 12.34 -29.01 -16.22
C THR A 269 12.37 -27.73 -17.06
N LEU A 270 11.57 -26.75 -16.67
CA LEU A 270 11.68 -25.39 -17.17
C LEU A 270 12.85 -24.71 -16.45
N ASP A 271 13.72 -24.02 -17.20
CA ASP A 271 14.75 -23.19 -16.58
C ASP A 271 14.10 -21.87 -16.12
N VAL A 272 14.10 -21.64 -14.82
CA VAL A 272 13.50 -20.46 -14.18
C VAL A 272 14.61 -19.65 -13.56
N ASP A 273 14.81 -18.43 -14.06
CA ASP A 273 15.71 -17.45 -13.50
C ASP A 273 14.91 -16.54 -12.56
N VAL A 274 15.28 -16.52 -11.28
CA VAL A 274 14.61 -15.69 -10.27
C VAL A 274 15.53 -14.56 -9.86
N GLU A 275 15.19 -13.36 -10.29
CA GLU A 275 15.86 -12.13 -9.88
C GLU A 275 15.33 -11.73 -8.50
N ARG A 276 16.20 -11.84 -7.49
CA ARG A 276 15.84 -11.53 -6.10
C ARG A 276 15.80 -10.03 -5.87
N LEU A 277 14.90 -9.61 -5.00
CA LEU A 277 14.82 -8.23 -4.55
C LEU A 277 15.97 -7.96 -3.57
N ASP A 278 16.79 -6.95 -3.88
CA ASP A 278 17.80 -6.48 -2.96
C ASP A 278 17.16 -5.89 -1.70
N LYS A 279 17.62 -6.33 -0.53
CA LYS A 279 17.08 -5.83 0.73
C LYS A 279 17.49 -4.37 0.91
N PRO A 280 16.54 -3.42 1.03
CA PRO A 280 16.89 -2.02 1.18
C PRO A 280 17.52 -1.74 2.55
N SER A 281 18.39 -0.73 2.61
CA SER A 281 18.89 -0.16 3.85
C SER A 281 17.83 0.74 4.48
N LEU A 282 17.29 0.33 5.63
CA LEU A 282 16.28 1.11 6.34
C LEU A 282 16.95 2.17 7.23
N GLU A 283 16.67 3.44 6.95
CA GLU A 283 17.03 4.56 7.82
C GLU A 283 15.84 4.88 8.74
N THR A 284 15.94 4.50 10.03
CA THR A 284 14.88 4.73 11.00
C THR A 284 15.42 4.95 12.41
N SER A 285 14.74 5.79 13.19
CA SER A 285 14.88 5.83 14.64
C SER A 285 14.16 4.62 15.23
N TRP A 286 14.88 3.50 15.38
CA TRP A 286 14.31 2.25 15.89
C TRP A 286 13.62 2.43 17.25
N THR A 287 14.16 3.31 18.10
CA THR A 287 13.55 3.62 19.40
C THR A 287 12.18 4.25 19.24
N GLU A 288 12.01 5.22 18.33
CA GLU A 288 10.69 5.82 18.05
C GLU A 288 9.72 4.79 17.48
N HIS A 289 10.17 3.97 16.53
CA HIS A 289 9.36 2.91 15.94
C HIS A 289 8.87 1.89 16.99
N MET A 290 9.69 1.58 18.00
CA MET A 290 9.31 0.72 19.12
C MET A 290 8.26 1.34 20.05
N LEU A 291 8.16 2.67 20.09
CA LEU A 291 7.19 3.38 20.94
C LEU A 291 5.80 3.53 20.30
N VAL A 292 5.70 3.30 18.98
CA VAL A 292 4.45 3.37 18.23
C VAL A 292 3.47 2.32 18.77
N THR A 293 2.24 2.74 19.06
CA THR A 293 1.20 1.82 19.53
C THR A 293 0.78 0.92 18.37
N PRO A 294 0.79 -0.42 18.54
CA PRO A 294 0.39 -1.32 17.48
C PRO A 294 -1.10 -1.16 17.16
N ILE A 295 -1.43 -1.38 15.89
CA ILE A 295 -2.82 -1.34 15.40
C ILE A 295 -3.60 -2.50 16.02
N LYS A 296 -4.78 -2.20 16.56
CA LYS A 296 -5.66 -3.18 17.21
C LYS A 296 -6.75 -3.63 16.24
N PRO A 297 -6.74 -4.87 15.72
CA PRO A 297 -7.81 -5.35 14.86
C PRO A 297 -9.10 -5.56 15.67
N LYS A 298 -10.26 -5.18 15.11
CA LYS A 298 -11.60 -5.32 15.72
C LYS A 298 -11.97 -6.75 16.19
N LEU A 299 -11.25 -7.78 15.72
CA LEU A 299 -11.52 -9.20 15.93
C LEU A 299 -10.31 -10.00 16.48
N PHE A 300 -9.34 -9.33 17.08
CA PHE A 300 -8.21 -10.01 17.74
C PHE A 300 -8.63 -10.54 19.13
N PRO A 301 -8.04 -11.62 19.68
CA PRO A 301 -8.30 -12.05 21.06
C PRO A 301 -7.86 -10.97 22.07
N TYR A 302 -8.76 -10.02 22.34
CA TYR A 302 -8.56 -8.84 23.18
C TYR A 302 -8.29 -9.18 24.66
N SER A 303 -8.67 -10.38 25.11
CA SER A 303 -8.57 -10.79 26.50
C SER A 303 -7.15 -11.14 26.95
N ALA A 304 -6.19 -11.29 26.04
CA ALA A 304 -4.82 -11.73 26.35
C ALA A 304 -3.74 -10.64 26.20
N MET A 305 -4.07 -9.46 25.67
CA MET A 305 -3.10 -8.38 25.58
C MET A 305 -3.03 -7.60 26.90
N PRO A 306 -1.85 -7.50 27.55
CA PRO A 306 -1.71 -6.72 28.77
C PRO A 306 -2.10 -5.26 28.52
N PHE A 307 -3.05 -4.74 29.31
CA PHE A 307 -3.59 -3.38 29.19
C PHE A 307 -2.61 -2.27 29.60
N GLY A 308 -1.34 -2.60 29.87
CA GLY A 308 -0.31 -1.67 30.34
C GLY A 308 0.84 -1.52 29.36
N ARG A 309 1.31 -0.28 29.16
CA ARG A 309 2.56 0.00 28.45
C ARG A 309 3.72 -0.66 29.22
N PRO A 310 4.64 -1.42 28.58
CA PRO A 310 5.79 -1.99 29.28
C PRO A 310 6.68 -0.88 29.87
N ARG A 311 7.22 -1.08 31.07
CA ARG A 311 8.13 -0.11 31.72
C ARG A 311 9.32 0.30 30.85
N SER A 312 9.79 -0.59 29.97
CA SER A 312 10.87 -0.30 29.00
C SER A 312 10.49 0.76 27.98
N VAL A 313 9.23 0.76 27.53
CA VAL A 313 8.68 1.75 26.58
C VAL A 313 8.56 3.12 27.25
N ASP A 314 8.23 3.16 28.54
CA ASP A 314 8.21 4.42 29.30
C ASP A 314 9.61 5.01 29.52
N LEU A 315 10.61 4.16 29.81
CA LEU A 315 12.01 4.58 29.93
C LEU A 315 12.56 5.13 28.59
N MET A 316 12.27 4.45 27.47
CA MET A 316 12.65 4.89 26.13
C MET A 316 11.97 6.20 25.73
N SER A 317 10.68 6.37 26.06
CA SER A 317 9.93 7.61 25.80
C SER A 317 10.52 8.82 26.53
N ARG A 318 10.97 8.61 27.79
CA ARG A 318 11.61 9.67 28.60
C ARG A 318 13.00 10.04 28.07
N SER A 319 13.76 9.07 27.58
CA SER A 319 15.10 9.33 27.01
C SER A 319 15.06 10.15 25.72
N LEU A 320 13.98 10.06 24.94
CA LEU A 320 13.81 10.84 23.69
C LEU A 320 13.26 12.25 23.95
N ASN A 321 12.67 12.51 25.12
CA ASN A 321 12.08 13.79 25.48
C ASN A 321 12.44 14.21 26.91
N PRO A 322 13.66 14.75 27.12
CA PRO A 322 14.16 15.14 28.44
C PRO A 322 13.35 16.27 29.11
N SER A 323 12.43 16.93 28.39
CA SER A 323 11.49 17.89 28.97
C SER A 323 10.39 17.26 29.84
N LEU A 324 10.30 15.92 29.90
CA LEU A 324 9.27 15.18 30.65
C LEU A 324 9.75 14.67 32.03
N ASP A 325 10.95 15.03 32.47
CA ASP A 325 11.69 14.43 33.59
C ASP A 325 11.14 14.74 35.01
N GLY A 326 9.88 15.17 35.12
CA GLY A 326 9.27 15.61 36.39
C GLY A 326 7.85 15.11 36.68
N LEU A 327 7.23 14.29 35.82
CA LEU A 327 5.83 13.85 36.03
C LEU A 327 5.76 12.46 36.69
N PRO A 328 5.11 12.33 37.88
CA PRO A 328 4.86 11.04 38.48
C PRO A 328 3.75 10.31 37.71
N PHE A 329 4.00 9.03 37.44
CA PHE A 329 3.06 7.98 37.05
C PHE A 329 1.80 8.39 36.22
N GLY A 330 1.83 8.06 34.92
CA GLY A 330 0.62 7.84 34.14
C GLY A 330 0.08 9.04 33.35
N SER A 331 0.70 9.34 32.21
CA SER A 331 -0.02 9.80 31.01
C SER A 331 0.91 9.68 29.80
N GLY A 332 1.02 8.45 29.30
CA GLY A 332 1.84 8.13 28.13
C GLY A 332 1.03 8.30 26.85
N THR A 333 0.81 9.54 26.41
CA THR A 333 0.35 9.81 25.04
C THR A 333 1.13 10.99 24.49
N MET A 334 2.35 10.71 24.05
CA MET A 334 3.16 11.64 23.30
C MET A 334 2.86 11.44 21.82
N TRP A 335 2.18 12.40 21.21
CA TRP A 335 2.28 12.63 19.77
C TRP A 335 2.99 13.97 19.61
N ARG A 336 4.11 13.98 18.91
CA ARG A 336 4.65 15.21 18.34
C ARG A 336 5.23 14.90 16.95
N SER A 337 4.75 15.74 16.03
CA SER A 337 5.38 16.13 14.77
C SER A 337 5.38 15.09 13.65
N SER A 338 4.57 15.34 12.62
CA SER A 338 5.02 15.11 11.25
C SER A 338 6.39 15.76 11.09
N LEU A 339 7.46 14.98 11.01
CA LEU A 339 8.74 15.45 10.51
C LEU A 339 9.37 14.32 9.71
N ALA A 340 9.35 14.48 8.38
CA ALA A 340 10.42 13.94 7.58
C ALA A 340 11.74 14.46 8.15
N SER A 341 12.71 13.56 8.27
CA SER A 341 14.11 13.92 8.42
C SER A 341 14.87 13.20 7.32
N PHE A 342 14.84 13.78 6.13
CA PHE A 342 15.91 13.60 5.17
C PHE A 342 17.06 14.54 5.55
N HIS A 343 18.21 13.95 5.88
CA HIS A 343 19.46 14.68 5.92
C HIS A 343 19.94 14.95 4.48
N LEU A 344 19.78 16.19 4.03
CA LEU A 344 20.59 16.73 2.93
C LEU A 344 22.05 16.84 3.41
N THR A 345 22.94 15.99 2.93
CA THR A 345 24.36 16.37 2.84
C THR A 345 24.87 16.21 1.42
N GLY A 346 25.24 17.36 0.86
CA GLY A 346 25.65 17.57 -0.51
C GLY A 346 26.91 16.81 -0.92
N LYS A 347 26.95 16.59 -2.24
CA LYS A 347 28.15 16.44 -3.07
C LYS A 347 29.34 17.21 -2.48
N LYS A 348 30.46 16.51 -2.25
CA LYS A 348 31.78 17.12 -2.33
C LYS A 348 32.64 16.39 -3.34
N SER A 349 33.16 17.22 -4.23
CA SER A 349 34.05 16.98 -5.35
C SER A 349 35.29 16.18 -5.00
N MET A 350 35.65 15.27 -5.91
CA MET A 350 37.03 14.89 -6.15
C MET A 350 37.91 16.13 -6.27
N THR A 351 38.97 16.20 -5.47
CA THR A 351 40.16 16.98 -5.83
C THR A 351 41.40 16.16 -5.52
N THR A 352 42.26 16.12 -6.51
CA THR A 352 43.52 15.39 -6.67
C THR A 352 44.64 15.93 -5.78
N SER A 353 45.72 15.13 -5.67
CA SER A 353 47.10 15.42 -5.18
C SER A 353 47.25 15.64 -3.67
N VAL A 354 48.18 14.96 -2.97
CA VAL A 354 49.60 14.66 -3.31
C VAL A 354 49.92 13.18 -3.30
#